data_AF-A0A9R1RZR5-F1
#
_entry.id   AF-A0A9R1RZR5-F1
#
_cell.length_a   1.000
_cell.length_b   1.000
_cell.length_c   1.000
_cell.angle_alpha   90.00
_cell.angle_beta   90.00
_cell.angle_gamma   90.00
#
_symmetry.space_group_name_H-M   'P 1'
#
loop_
_entity.id
_entity.type
_entity.pdbx_description
1 polymer ?
#
loop_
_entity_poly.entity_id
_entity_poly.type
_entity_poly.pdbx_seq_one_letter_code
_entity_poly.pdbx_strand_id
1 'polypeptide(L)'
;MAKARRSVVLALRIGTAAAAGVAAIVMATSHKTTTVFGVQVQAKFQYTPSFVFFVAANVVACAYSLLALLVPPASPAARHVLVADAALGMVLTGAAAAAAAISALGKNGNSHAGWQPICGLVPTFCDHVTGALACGFVAVVLHLLVVLHSIYTMNS
;
A
#
# COMPACT_ATOMS: atom_id res chain seq x y z
N MET A 1 -21.98 -24.30 1.53
CA MET A 1 -21.24 -23.33 0.69
C MET A 1 -20.99 -21.97 1.36
N ALA A 2 -21.94 -21.39 2.11
CA ALA A 2 -21.76 -20.09 2.78
C ALA A 2 -20.57 -20.01 3.77
N LYS A 3 -20.31 -21.08 4.54
CA LYS A 3 -19.18 -21.14 5.49
C LYS A 3 -17.81 -21.04 4.80
N ALA A 4 -17.65 -21.68 3.64
CA ALA A 4 -16.42 -21.66 2.85
C ALA A 4 -16.16 -20.29 2.20
N ARG A 5 -17.21 -19.65 1.67
CA ARG A 5 -17.11 -18.27 1.13
C ARG A 5 -16.73 -17.27 2.24
N ARG A 6 -17.28 -17.45 3.45
CA ARG A 6 -16.95 -16.63 4.62
C ARG A 6 -15.50 -16.82 5.08
N SER A 7 -14.96 -18.03 5.09
CA SER A 7 -13.55 -18.25 5.45
C SER A 7 -12.59 -17.65 4.43
N VAL A 8 -12.92 -17.71 3.15
CA VAL A 8 -12.08 -17.13 2.08
C VAL A 8 -11.99 -15.61 2.19
N VAL A 9 -13.13 -14.91 2.32
CA VAL A 9 -13.11 -13.44 2.46
C VAL A 9 -12.42 -13.00 3.75
N LEU A 10 -12.57 -13.77 4.84
CA LEU A 10 -11.87 -13.50 6.11
C LEU A 10 -10.34 -13.62 5.93
N ALA A 11 -9.87 -14.69 5.31
CA ALA A 11 -8.46 -14.89 5.04
C ALA A 11 -7.88 -13.78 4.14
N LEU A 12 -8.61 -13.40 3.09
CA LEU A 12 -8.20 -12.32 2.19
C LEU A 12 -8.11 -10.97 2.93
N ARG A 13 -9.11 -10.60 3.74
CA ARG A 13 -9.08 -9.33 4.49
C ARG A 13 -7.99 -9.28 5.55
N ILE A 14 -7.74 -10.39 6.26
CA ILE A 14 -6.62 -10.48 7.21
C ILE A 14 -5.29 -10.36 6.46
N GLY A 15 -5.15 -11.04 5.31
CA GLY A 15 -3.98 -10.93 4.45
C GLY A 15 -3.73 -9.50 3.98
N THR A 16 -4.77 -8.81 3.49
CA THR A 16 -4.70 -7.40 3.09
C THR A 16 -4.28 -6.53 4.27
N ALA A 17 -4.88 -6.70 5.44
CA ALA A 17 -4.54 -5.91 6.63
C ALA A 17 -3.08 -6.11 7.05
N ALA A 18 -2.61 -7.36 7.08
CA ALA A 18 -1.23 -7.67 7.41
C ALA A 18 -0.25 -7.08 6.39
N ALA A 19 -0.48 -7.30 5.10
CA ALA A 19 0.38 -6.79 4.04
C ALA A 19 0.43 -5.25 4.02
N ALA A 20 -0.71 -4.58 4.16
CA ALA A 20 -0.81 -3.13 4.21
C ALA A 20 -0.15 -2.57 5.48
N GLY A 21 -0.37 -3.22 6.64
CA GLY A 21 0.27 -2.85 7.89
C GLY A 21 1.80 -2.94 7.81
N VAL A 22 2.33 -4.05 7.29
CA VAL A 22 3.77 -4.22 7.07
C VAL A 22 4.31 -3.17 6.10
N ALA A 23 3.62 -2.93 4.97
CA ALA A 23 4.03 -1.91 4.01
C ALA A 23 4.12 -0.51 4.63
N ALA A 24 3.12 -0.14 5.45
CA ALA A 24 3.09 1.13 6.16
C ALA A 24 4.22 1.23 7.20
N ILE A 25 4.44 0.19 8.01
CA ILE A 25 5.48 0.18 9.05
C ILE A 25 6.87 0.25 8.43
N VAL A 26 7.17 -0.57 7.42
CA VAL A 26 8.49 -0.57 6.75
C VAL A 26 8.75 0.80 6.10
N MET A 27 7.77 1.39 5.43
CA MET A 27 7.92 2.73 4.84
C MET A 27 8.06 3.82 5.91
N ALA A 28 7.27 3.79 6.99
CA ALA A 28 7.32 4.80 8.05
C ALA A 28 8.62 4.74 8.87
N THR A 29 9.16 3.54 9.06
CA THR A 29 10.45 3.32 9.74
C THR A 29 11.65 3.60 8.85
N SER A 30 11.44 3.80 7.53
CA SER A 30 12.47 4.22 6.59
C SER A 30 12.88 5.67 6.84
N HIS A 31 13.90 5.86 7.66
CA HIS A 31 14.57 7.13 7.86
C HIS A 31 16.08 6.90 7.83
N LYS A 32 16.81 7.73 7.08
CA LYS A 32 18.27 7.72 7.11
C LYS A 32 18.82 9.12 6.89
N THR A 33 19.73 9.51 7.75
CA THR A 33 20.54 10.72 7.61
C THR A 33 21.91 10.33 7.07
N THR A 34 22.29 10.89 5.92
CA THR A 34 23.62 10.67 5.33
C THR A 34 24.26 11.99 4.96
N THR A 35 25.50 12.20 5.35
CA THR A 35 26.31 13.33 4.91
C THR A 35 26.86 13.05 3.52
N VAL A 36 26.54 13.91 2.55
CA VAL A 36 27.06 13.84 1.18
C VAL A 36 27.73 15.18 0.87
N PHE A 37 29.02 15.15 0.49
CA PHE A 37 29.83 16.36 0.20
C PHE A 37 29.82 17.43 1.32
N GLY A 38 29.84 17.03 2.59
CA GLY A 38 29.80 17.97 3.72
C GLY A 38 28.42 18.55 4.05
N VAL A 39 27.38 18.19 3.30
CA VAL A 39 25.98 18.58 3.54
C VAL A 39 25.22 17.38 4.12
N GLN A 40 24.50 17.58 5.23
CA GLN A 40 23.63 16.55 5.80
C GLN A 40 22.37 16.38 4.92
N VAL A 41 22.26 15.27 4.21
CA VAL A 41 21.06 14.89 3.47
C VAL A 41 20.21 13.99 4.38
N GLN A 42 19.12 14.54 4.89
CA GLN A 42 18.09 13.78 5.61
C GLN A 42 17.11 13.15 4.61
N ALA A 43 17.17 11.84 4.42
CA ALA A 43 16.15 11.09 3.68
C ALA A 43 15.08 10.60 4.68
N LYS A 44 13.95 11.30 4.72
CA LYS A 44 12.74 10.88 5.45
C LYS A 44 11.61 10.68 4.45
N PHE A 45 10.77 9.65 4.68
CA PHE A 45 9.58 9.43 3.86
C PHE A 45 8.66 10.67 3.81
N GLN A 46 8.65 11.48 4.88
CA GLN A 46 7.83 12.69 5.01
C GLN A 46 8.18 13.79 4.00
N TYR A 47 9.38 13.76 3.43
CA TYR A 47 9.79 14.74 2.42
C TYR A 47 9.29 14.40 1.01
N THR A 48 8.73 13.20 0.80
CA THR A 48 8.18 12.78 -0.48
C THR A 48 6.67 12.57 -0.35
N PRO A 49 5.84 13.48 -0.91
CA PRO A 49 4.39 13.38 -0.80
C PRO A 49 3.82 12.03 -1.25
N SER A 50 4.42 11.39 -2.27
CA SER A 50 4.03 10.07 -2.74
C SER A 50 4.24 8.96 -1.70
N PHE A 51 5.30 9.02 -0.90
CA PHE A 51 5.53 8.05 0.18
C PHE A 51 4.60 8.29 1.36
N VAL A 52 4.30 9.55 1.69
CA VAL A 52 3.27 9.89 2.69
C VAL A 52 1.90 9.37 2.26
N PHE A 53 1.53 9.58 1.00
CA PHE A 53 0.29 9.07 0.44
C PHE A 53 0.22 7.54 0.48
N PHE A 54 1.32 6.85 0.13
CA PHE A 54 1.44 5.40 0.25
C PHE A 54 1.23 4.91 1.69
N VAL A 55 1.89 5.51 2.67
CA VAL A 55 1.72 5.15 4.10
C VAL A 55 0.27 5.36 4.53
N ALA A 56 -0.30 6.54 4.23
CA ALA A 56 -1.67 6.87 4.61
C ALA A 56 -2.68 5.89 4.00
N ALA A 57 -2.56 5.59 2.70
CA ALA A 57 -3.44 4.65 2.02
C ALA A 57 -3.35 3.23 2.61
N ASN A 58 -2.15 2.76 2.92
CA ASN A 58 -1.95 1.43 3.53
C ASN A 58 -2.47 1.36 4.97
N VAL A 59 -2.32 2.43 5.77
CA VAL A 59 -2.90 2.50 7.13
C VAL A 59 -4.42 2.46 7.06
N VAL A 60 -5.03 3.24 6.17
CA VAL A 60 -6.49 3.23 5.95
C VAL A 60 -6.94 1.84 5.48
N ALA A 61 -6.22 1.22 4.54
CA ALA A 61 -6.56 -0.11 4.06
C ALA A 61 -6.46 -1.19 5.14
N CYS A 62 -5.47 -1.10 6.02
CA CYS A 62 -5.32 -2.00 7.17
C CYS A 62 -6.49 -1.85 8.15
N ALA A 63 -6.76 -0.62 8.59
CA ALA A 63 -7.86 -0.34 9.53
C ALA A 63 -9.22 -0.73 8.95
N TYR A 64 -9.49 -0.34 7.70
CA TYR A 64 -10.73 -0.68 7.01
C TYR A 64 -10.91 -2.18 6.85
N SER A 65 -9.86 -2.91 6.47
CA SER A 65 -9.93 -4.37 6.28
C SER A 65 -10.29 -5.09 7.58
N LEU A 66 -9.77 -4.63 8.72
CA LEU A 66 -10.12 -5.16 10.04
C LEU A 66 -11.54 -4.79 10.47
N LEU A 67 -11.97 -3.55 10.23
CA LEU A 67 -13.35 -3.11 10.52
C LEU A 67 -14.38 -3.87 9.68
N ALA A 68 -14.07 -4.14 8.41
CA ALA A 68 -14.92 -4.91 7.52
C ALA A 68 -15.13 -6.37 7.97
N LEU A 69 -14.27 -6.91 8.85
CA LEU A 69 -14.48 -8.25 9.45
C LEU A 69 -15.67 -8.29 10.39
N LEU A 70 -16.05 -7.14 10.98
CA LEU A 70 -17.15 -7.03 11.94
C LEU A 70 -18.51 -6.92 11.26
N VAL A 71 -18.56 -6.69 9.94
CA VAL A 71 -19.81 -6.47 9.20
C VAL A 71 -20.52 -7.81 8.95
N PRO A 72 -21.79 -7.96 9.37
CA PRO A 72 -22.55 -9.18 9.12
C PRO A 72 -22.89 -9.37 7.63
N PRO A 73 -22.81 -10.60 7.10
CA PRO A 73 -22.99 -10.89 5.67
C PRO A 73 -24.43 -10.71 5.16
N ALA A 74 -25.42 -10.59 6.04
CA ALA A 74 -26.85 -10.49 5.69
C ALA A 74 -27.41 -9.06 5.74
N SER A 75 -26.55 -8.04 5.78
CA SER A 75 -26.98 -6.65 5.92
C SER A 75 -27.18 -5.96 4.55
N PRO A 76 -28.15 -5.04 4.42
CA PRO A 76 -28.29 -4.19 3.23
C PRO A 76 -27.05 -3.29 3.00
N ALA A 77 -26.13 -3.25 3.96
CA ALA A 77 -24.85 -2.55 3.87
C ALA A 77 -23.85 -3.23 2.91
N ALA A 78 -24.07 -4.47 2.45
CA ALA A 78 -23.14 -5.19 1.56
C ALA A 78 -22.80 -4.41 0.28
N ARG A 79 -23.78 -3.71 -0.31
CA ARG A 79 -23.55 -2.87 -1.50
C ARG A 79 -22.68 -1.64 -1.18
N HIS A 80 -22.88 -1.03 -0.02
CA HIS A 80 -22.08 0.11 0.44
C HIS A 80 -20.63 -0.31 0.75
N VAL A 81 -20.45 -1.49 1.35
CA VAL A 81 -19.14 -2.09 1.59
C VAL A 81 -18.43 -2.35 0.26
N LEU A 82 -19.11 -2.90 -0.75
CA LEU A 82 -18.52 -3.12 -2.08
C LEU A 82 -18.06 -1.80 -2.74
N VAL A 83 -18.87 -0.75 -2.68
CA VAL A 83 -18.49 0.56 -3.23
C VAL A 83 -17.28 1.14 -2.49
N ALA A 84 -17.27 1.04 -1.15
CA ALA A 84 -16.14 1.48 -0.33
C ALA A 84 -14.87 0.65 -0.61
N ASP A 85 -15.00 -0.66 -0.78
CA ASP A 85 -13.90 -1.57 -1.14
C ASP A 85 -13.29 -1.19 -2.49
N ALA A 86 -14.12 -0.90 -3.49
CA ALA A 86 -13.68 -0.47 -4.81
C ALA A 86 -12.97 0.90 -4.77
N ALA A 87 -13.54 1.87 -4.05
CA ALA A 87 -12.93 3.19 -3.86
C ALA A 87 -11.56 3.09 -3.17
N LEU A 88 -11.49 2.32 -2.09
CA LEU A 88 -10.24 2.07 -1.36
C LEU A 88 -9.20 1.37 -2.23
N GLY A 89 -9.62 0.38 -3.04
CA GLY A 89 -8.74 -0.30 -3.99
C GLY A 89 -8.12 0.66 -5.01
N MET A 90 -8.89 1.60 -5.55
CA MET A 90 -8.38 2.64 -6.44
C MET A 90 -7.37 3.54 -5.76
N VAL A 91 -7.67 4.01 -4.53
CA VAL A 91 -6.76 4.84 -3.74
C VAL A 91 -5.45 4.10 -3.44
N LEU A 92 -5.54 2.85 -2.99
CA LEU A 92 -4.38 2.03 -2.64
C LEU A 92 -3.49 1.79 -3.87
N THR A 93 -4.10 1.48 -5.02
CA THR A 93 -3.37 1.28 -6.28
C THR A 93 -2.71 2.58 -6.76
N GLY A 94 -3.43 3.70 -6.70
CA GLY A 94 -2.87 5.00 -7.05
C GLY A 94 -1.69 5.40 -6.16
N ALA A 95 -1.79 5.14 -4.87
CA ALA A 95 -0.73 5.42 -3.91
C ALA A 95 0.51 4.53 -4.15
N ALA A 96 0.30 3.23 -4.41
CA ALA A 96 1.38 2.30 -4.79
C ALA A 96 2.06 2.72 -6.09
N ALA A 97 1.30 3.09 -7.12
CA ALA A 97 1.83 3.56 -8.40
C ALA A 97 2.63 4.86 -8.25
N ALA A 98 2.12 5.84 -7.50
CA ALA A 98 2.81 7.11 -7.27
C ALA A 98 4.13 6.91 -6.51
N ALA A 99 4.13 6.08 -5.46
CA ALA A 99 5.34 5.75 -4.73
C ALA A 99 6.33 4.94 -5.57
N ALA A 100 5.85 4.00 -6.38
CA ALA A 100 6.68 3.24 -7.31
C ALA A 100 7.35 4.17 -8.33
N ALA A 101 6.62 5.13 -8.91
CA ALA A 101 7.18 6.09 -9.86
C ALA A 101 8.30 6.94 -9.24
N ILE A 102 8.10 7.49 -8.04
CA ILE A 102 9.16 8.23 -7.36
C ILE A 102 10.34 7.32 -6.99
N SER A 103 10.08 6.08 -6.57
CA SER A 103 11.17 5.13 -6.28
C SER A 103 11.99 4.79 -7.53
N ALA A 104 11.35 4.69 -8.69
CA ALA A 104 12.02 4.45 -9.97
C ALA A 104 12.88 5.65 -10.39
N LEU A 105 12.37 6.88 -10.19
CA LEU A 105 13.17 8.10 -10.35
C LEU A 105 14.35 8.15 -9.37
N GLY A 106 14.16 7.71 -8.12
CA GLY A 106 15.23 7.62 -7.13
C GLY A 106 16.33 6.62 -7.52
N LYS A 107 15.97 5.51 -8.17
CA LYS A 107 16.92 4.47 -8.63
C LYS A 107 17.64 4.85 -9.92
N ASN A 108 16.89 5.27 -10.93
CA ASN A 108 17.40 5.45 -12.29
C ASN A 108 17.75 6.91 -12.61
N GLY A 109 17.17 7.87 -11.88
CA GLY A 109 17.19 9.28 -12.26
C GLY A 109 16.36 9.55 -13.52
N ASN A 110 16.43 10.81 -13.98
CA ASN A 110 15.95 11.27 -15.27
C ASN A 110 16.81 12.46 -15.71
N SER A 111 17.74 12.21 -16.64
CA SER A 111 18.65 13.24 -17.15
C SER A 111 17.95 14.40 -17.86
N HIS A 112 16.82 14.13 -18.53
CA HIS A 112 16.06 15.16 -19.25
C HIS A 112 15.36 16.13 -18.29
N ALA A 113 14.97 15.64 -17.11
CA ALA A 113 14.38 16.45 -16.05
C ALA A 113 15.42 16.96 -15.03
N GLY A 114 16.71 16.65 -15.21
CA GLY A 114 17.77 16.97 -14.26
C GLY A 114 17.74 16.16 -12.95
N TRP A 115 16.92 15.11 -12.86
CA TRP A 115 16.80 14.30 -11.66
C TRP A 115 17.96 13.31 -11.58
N GLN A 116 18.84 13.47 -10.59
CA GLN A 116 19.97 12.56 -10.38
C GLN A 116 19.56 11.33 -9.55
N PRO A 117 20.11 10.12 -9.83
CA PRO A 117 19.82 8.93 -9.05
C PRO A 117 20.31 9.10 -7.60
N ILE A 118 19.42 8.90 -6.64
CA ILE A 118 19.68 9.11 -5.21
C ILE A 118 20.01 7.78 -4.51
N CYS A 119 19.49 6.66 -5.02
CA CYS A 119 19.65 5.36 -4.36
C CYS A 119 21.10 4.85 -4.31
N GLY A 120 21.99 5.36 -5.17
CA GLY A 120 23.42 5.08 -5.06
C GLY A 120 24.08 5.69 -3.81
N LEU A 121 23.50 6.76 -3.26
CA LEU A 121 24.02 7.45 -2.08
C LEU A 121 23.39 6.95 -0.77
N VAL A 122 22.14 6.49 -0.82
CA VAL A 122 21.38 5.99 0.34
C VAL A 122 20.81 4.58 0.11
N PRO A 123 21.65 3.57 -0.15
CA PRO A 123 21.18 2.25 -0.59
C PRO A 123 20.23 1.58 0.41
N THR A 124 20.55 1.64 1.71
CA THR A 124 19.71 1.05 2.77
C THR A 124 18.29 1.62 2.82
N PHE A 125 18.15 2.93 2.57
CA PHE A 125 16.83 3.57 2.52
C PHE A 125 16.04 3.07 1.32
N CYS A 126 16.69 3.00 0.15
CA CYS A 126 16.05 2.49 -1.06
C CYS A 126 15.69 1.00 -0.98
N ASP A 127 16.45 0.18 -0.25
CA ASP A 127 16.11 -1.22 0.01
C ASP A 127 14.85 -1.33 0.86
N HIS A 128 14.73 -0.52 1.91
CA HIS A 128 13.51 -0.48 2.73
C HIS A 128 12.31 0.02 1.94
N VAL A 129 12.45 1.08 1.14
CA VAL A 129 11.38 1.57 0.26
C VAL A 129 10.96 0.49 -0.73
N THR A 130 11.90 -0.26 -1.30
CA THR A 130 11.60 -1.37 -2.22
C THR A 130 10.84 -2.48 -1.52
N GLY A 131 11.25 -2.87 -0.31
CA GLY A 131 10.54 -3.87 0.50
C GLY A 131 9.14 -3.42 0.89
N ALA A 132 8.97 -2.16 1.28
CA ALA A 132 7.67 -1.57 1.59
C ALA A 132 6.75 -1.56 0.36
N LEU A 133 7.26 -1.17 -0.81
CA LEU A 133 6.51 -1.20 -2.07
C LEU A 133 6.07 -2.61 -2.43
N ALA A 134 6.96 -3.60 -2.31
CA ALA A 134 6.61 -5.00 -2.57
C ALA A 134 5.45 -5.46 -1.68
N CYS A 135 5.49 -5.16 -0.38
CA CYS A 135 4.39 -5.46 0.54
C CYS A 135 3.10 -4.70 0.16
N GLY A 136 3.21 -3.44 -0.27
CA GLY A 136 2.06 -2.64 -0.71
C GLY A 136 1.40 -3.18 -1.97
N PHE A 137 2.18 -3.65 -2.95
CA PHE A 137 1.62 -4.30 -4.14
C PHE A 137 0.94 -5.62 -3.80
N VAL A 138 1.48 -6.40 -2.87
CA VAL A 138 0.80 -7.60 -2.34
C VAL A 138 -0.55 -7.20 -1.71
N ALA A 139 -0.59 -6.13 -0.91
CA ALA A 139 -1.82 -5.61 -0.32
C ALA A 139 -2.85 -5.21 -1.40
N VAL A 140 -2.42 -4.54 -2.48
CA VAL A 140 -3.27 -4.20 -3.63
C VAL A 140 -3.89 -5.44 -4.26
N VAL A 141 -3.08 -6.47 -4.54
CA VAL A 141 -3.57 -7.72 -5.15
C VAL A 141 -4.56 -8.43 -4.24
N LEU A 142 -4.26 -8.56 -2.94
CA LEU A 142 -5.17 -9.18 -1.98
C LEU A 142 -6.49 -8.41 -1.87
N HIS A 143 -6.43 -7.07 -1.83
CA HIS A 143 -7.63 -6.22 -1.78
C HIS A 143 -8.46 -6.32 -3.06
N LEU A 144 -7.83 -6.43 -4.23
CA LEU A 144 -8.52 -6.70 -5.49
C LEU A 144 -9.28 -8.03 -5.45
N LEU A 145 -8.66 -9.09 -4.89
CA LEU A 145 -9.32 -10.39 -4.72
C LEU A 145 -10.53 -10.30 -3.77
N VAL A 146 -10.48 -9.46 -2.73
CA VAL A 146 -11.63 -9.18 -1.85
C VAL A 146 -12.79 -8.56 -2.64
N VAL A 147 -12.51 -7.57 -3.49
CA VAL A 147 -13.53 -6.92 -4.35
C VAL A 147 -14.14 -7.94 -5.31
N LEU A 148 -13.31 -8.69 -6.02
CA LEU A 148 -13.75 -9.71 -6.99
C LEU A 148 -14.61 -10.78 -6.32
N HIS A 149 -14.16 -11.30 -5.17
CA HIS A 149 -14.93 -12.28 -4.40
C HIS A 149 -16.28 -11.70 -3.98
N SER A 150 -16.32 -10.46 -3.49
CA SER A 150 -17.56 -9.78 -3.10
C SER A 150 -18.56 -9.66 -4.25
N ILE A 151 -18.09 -9.24 -5.43
CA ILE A 151 -18.91 -9.15 -6.66
C ILE A 151 -19.47 -10.51 -7.04
N TYR A 152 -18.60 -11.53 -7.10
CA TYR A 152 -19.01 -12.89 -7.46
C TYR A 152 -20.08 -13.43 -6.51
N THR A 153 -19.91 -13.23 -5.20
CA THR A 153 -20.89 -13.68 -4.20
C THR A 153 -22.22 -12.92 -4.24
N MET A 154 -22.25 -11.69 -4.73
CA MET A 154 -23.51 -10.93 -4.88
C MET A 154 -24.31 -11.36 -6.12
N ASN A 155 -23.64 -11.88 -7.15
CA ASN A 155 -24.29 -12.27 -8.41
C ASN A 155 -24.75 -13.75 -8.44
N SER A 156 -24.19 -14.59 -7.56
CA SER A 156 -24.52 -16.02 -7.44
C SER A 156 -25.53 -16.31 -6.34
#